data_AF-A0A3B9D2E0-F1
#
_entry.id   AF-A0A3B9D2E0-F1
#
_cell.length_a   1.000
_cell.length_b   1.000
_cell.length_c   1.000
_cell.angle_alpha   90.00
_cell.angle_beta   90.00
_cell.angle_gamma   90.00
#
_symmetry.space_group_name_H-M   'P 1'
#
loop_
_entity.id
_entity.type
_entity.pdbx_description
1 polymer ?
#
loop_
_entity_poly.entity_id
_entity_poly.type
_entity_poly.pdbx_seq_one_letter_code
_entity_poly.pdbx_strand_id
1 'polypeptide(L)'
;LEELFEAKFSEALKTVGKNFDFVQLYTERDQFKEQILRVIGTDLNGYVLDDCAIDYLEQTPLDRLSPTNILDAEGIKKITELTAAEKVKENHFTREKEKTLKKQDVEAQEAILELEKQRVEAVEKQKREIATISAREHAEAAQIQEEERLKAEAARIRTEEEISVQEQNKERQVIVAQRNKEKTDGVELERVQRERELELTERQRVVGLASIEKEKAIEVEKKNIQDVIRERVVVERAVVEEQEKIKNTEAFMDADRTKQVAVTLAEKEAQEALVKQVKAAEASKAAAELHAEQVVVEAEAQRASAEKETQATKMLAEAKAADHAAIGLADAEVMTAKADATERTGTAEASVLQKKAEAEAQGQMAKADALQKEGTAEADVMQLKFTAEANGIQEKAEAMKLFDSVGREHEEFKLQLNKEKEIEIAAINTQKDVAEAQAGMVSEALKTARIDIVGGETQFFEQIVNSVKAGKAVDRFVHNSETVTDIKKTFFNGDPEYFRNKIVSFASQFNMSFEDVKDLSVAALLGKMLTMADTDEARSELTRMLDTVAGSSLATKKIAAVAGGLNADKES
;
A
#
# COMPACT_ATOMS: atom_id res chain seq x y z
N LEU A 1 23.20 9.16 76.11
CA LEU A 1 24.48 9.34 75.39
C LEU A 1 24.20 9.57 73.90
N GLU A 2 23.38 8.72 73.28
CA GLU A 2 22.92 8.84 71.89
C GLU A 2 22.21 10.19 71.61
N GLU A 3 21.18 10.53 72.38
CA GLU A 3 20.45 11.81 72.25
C GLU A 3 21.34 13.06 72.42
N LEU A 4 22.49 12.94 73.12
CA LEU A 4 23.40 14.06 73.38
C LEU A 4 24.21 14.45 72.11
N PHE A 5 24.41 13.49 71.21
CA PHE A 5 25.24 13.64 70.02
C PHE A 5 24.45 13.58 68.71
N GLU A 6 23.27 12.98 68.72
CA GLU A 6 22.41 12.83 67.54
C GLU A 6 22.23 14.14 66.76
N ALA A 7 22.02 15.26 67.44
CA ALA A 7 21.90 16.57 66.79
C ALA A 7 23.15 16.96 65.97
N LYS A 8 24.36 16.79 66.54
CA LYS A 8 25.63 17.11 65.85
C LYS A 8 25.88 16.19 64.66
N PHE A 9 25.61 14.89 64.81
CA PHE A 9 25.78 13.92 63.72
C PHE A 9 24.74 14.15 62.61
N SER A 10 23.48 14.45 62.96
CA SER A 10 22.42 14.77 62.01
C SER A 10 22.75 16.04 61.22
N GLU A 11 23.28 17.07 61.88
CA GLU A 11 23.72 18.30 61.23
C GLU A 11 24.89 18.07 60.27
N ALA A 12 25.90 17.30 60.69
CA ALA A 12 27.04 16.95 59.84
C ALA A 12 26.61 16.13 58.61
N LEU A 13 25.74 15.12 58.81
CA LEU A 13 25.21 14.30 57.72
C LEU A 13 24.41 15.12 56.71
N LYS A 14 23.56 16.04 57.17
CA LYS A 14 22.78 16.94 56.29
C LYS A 14 23.68 17.90 55.53
N THR A 15 24.70 18.45 56.20
CA THR A 15 25.60 19.43 55.61
C THR A 15 26.48 18.81 54.53
N VAL A 16 27.09 17.66 54.82
CA VAL A 16 27.95 16.95 53.87
C VAL A 16 27.10 16.31 52.77
N GLY A 17 25.96 15.71 53.11
CA GLY A 17 25.07 15.05 52.15
C GLY A 17 24.56 15.97 51.05
N LYS A 18 24.43 17.28 51.31
CA LYS A 18 24.04 18.27 50.29
C LYS A 18 25.09 18.52 49.21
N ASN A 19 26.35 18.21 49.47
CA ASN A 19 27.46 18.51 48.54
C ASN A 19 27.71 17.39 47.51
N PHE A 20 27.07 16.22 47.67
CA PHE A 20 27.28 15.05 46.83
C PHE A 20 26.03 14.71 46.03
N ASP A 21 26.21 14.25 44.80
CA ASP A 21 25.14 13.64 44.03
C ASP A 21 24.87 12.20 44.49
N PHE A 22 23.65 11.70 44.25
CA PHE A 22 23.20 10.38 44.70
C PHE A 22 24.19 9.25 44.33
N VAL A 23 24.71 9.26 43.10
CA VAL A 23 25.67 8.23 42.63
C VAL A 23 27.00 8.33 43.38
N GLN A 24 27.45 9.55 43.69
CA GLN A 24 28.73 9.79 44.37
C GLN A 24 28.71 9.30 45.81
N LEU A 25 27.56 9.29 46.47
CA LEU A 25 27.43 8.71 47.81
C LEU A 25 27.74 7.18 47.84
N TYR A 26 27.66 6.50 46.69
CA TYR A 26 28.06 5.10 46.56
C TYR A 26 29.48 4.93 46.06
N THR A 27 29.94 5.77 45.13
CA THR A 27 31.27 5.62 44.51
C THR A 27 32.38 6.28 45.31
N GLU A 28 32.09 7.33 46.08
CA GLU A 28 33.06 8.18 46.79
C GLU A 28 32.83 8.13 48.32
N ARG A 29 32.53 6.94 48.85
CA ARG A 29 32.22 6.72 50.29
C ARG A 29 33.31 7.21 51.24
N ASP A 30 34.58 7.03 50.86
CA ASP A 30 35.71 7.45 51.68
C ASP A 30 35.76 8.99 51.81
N GLN A 31 35.50 9.71 50.72
CA GLN A 31 35.45 11.17 50.74
C GLN A 31 34.26 11.69 51.55
N PHE A 32 33.10 11.03 51.44
CA PHE A 32 31.92 11.35 52.24
C PHE A 32 32.20 11.16 53.75
N LYS A 33 32.83 10.05 54.12
CA LYS A 33 33.28 9.77 55.50
C LYS A 33 34.25 10.83 56.02
N GLU A 34 35.28 11.17 55.25
CA GLU A 34 36.28 12.18 55.64
C GLU A 34 35.64 13.56 55.88
N GLN A 35 34.70 13.96 55.03
CA GLN A 35 34.00 15.23 55.20
C GLN A 35 33.09 15.24 56.44
N ILE A 36 32.43 14.13 56.76
CA ILE A 36 31.63 13.99 58.00
C ILE A 36 32.53 14.15 59.22
N LEU A 37 33.66 13.43 59.26
CA LEU A 37 34.63 13.53 60.37
C LEU A 37 35.16 14.95 60.55
N ARG A 38 35.40 15.66 59.44
CA ARG A 38 35.87 17.05 59.45
C ARG A 38 34.83 18.02 60.03
N VAL A 39 33.54 17.82 59.73
CA VAL A 39 32.45 18.70 60.21
C VAL A 39 32.15 18.45 61.70
N ILE A 40 32.20 17.19 62.15
CA ILE A 40 31.95 16.84 63.56
C ILE A 40 33.12 17.28 64.46
N GLY A 41 34.36 17.15 63.98
CA GLY A 41 35.56 17.43 64.74
C GLY A 41 35.94 16.31 65.72
N THR A 42 37.01 16.52 66.49
CA THR A 42 37.60 15.50 67.37
C THR A 42 37.12 15.54 68.82
N ASP A 43 36.52 16.65 69.29
CA ASP A 43 36.08 16.83 70.68
C ASP A 43 34.55 16.93 70.78
N LEU A 44 33.97 15.92 71.42
CA LEU A 44 32.54 15.74 71.65
C LEU A 44 32.21 15.90 73.14
N ASN A 45 32.41 17.09 73.68
CA ASN A 45 32.11 17.42 75.09
C ASN A 45 32.81 16.47 76.07
N GLY A 46 34.10 16.18 75.84
CA GLY A 46 34.90 15.27 76.67
C GLY A 46 34.96 13.82 76.18
N TYR A 47 34.31 13.50 75.07
CA TYR A 47 34.47 12.23 74.33
C TYR A 47 35.26 12.47 73.03
N VAL A 48 36.03 11.48 72.60
CA VAL A 48 36.80 11.52 71.34
C VAL A 48 36.18 10.54 70.35
N LEU A 49 35.96 11.00 69.11
CA LEU A 49 35.52 10.16 68.01
C LEU A 49 36.73 9.44 67.40
N ASP A 50 36.73 8.11 67.43
CA ASP A 50 37.83 7.28 66.91
C ASP A 50 37.68 7.04 65.40
N ASP A 51 36.55 6.47 64.97
CA ASP A 51 36.22 6.28 63.55
C ASP A 51 34.71 6.31 63.28
N CYS A 52 34.32 6.52 62.03
CA CYS A 52 32.95 6.49 61.53
C CYS A 52 32.84 5.51 60.34
N ALA A 53 31.79 4.70 60.29
CA ALA A 53 31.51 3.82 59.16
C ALA A 53 30.06 3.96 58.72
N ILE A 54 29.82 3.80 57.42
CA ILE A 54 28.47 3.81 56.83
C ILE A 54 28.03 2.36 56.72
N ASP A 55 27.08 1.97 57.55
CA ASP A 55 26.55 0.60 57.57
C ASP A 55 25.65 0.34 56.35
N TYR A 56 24.63 1.18 56.18
CA TYR A 56 23.64 1.04 55.12
C TYR A 56 23.26 2.41 54.54
N LEU A 57 23.20 2.47 53.22
CA LEU A 57 22.77 3.66 52.49
C LEU A 57 21.86 3.23 51.35
N GLU A 58 20.58 3.56 51.48
CA GLU A 58 19.59 3.40 50.44
C GLU A 58 18.73 4.65 50.30
N GLN A 59 18.12 4.76 49.13
CA GLN A 59 17.14 5.78 48.84
C GLN A 59 15.91 5.56 49.73
N THR A 60 15.46 6.61 50.41
CA THR A 60 14.15 6.60 51.08
C THR A 60 13.05 6.37 50.05
N PRO A 61 12.16 5.38 50.24
CA PRO A 61 11.09 5.14 49.29
C PRO A 61 10.09 6.30 49.25
N LEU A 62 9.50 6.51 48.07
CA LEU A 62 8.69 7.70 47.73
C LEU A 62 7.47 7.91 48.65
N ASP A 63 6.92 6.83 49.20
CA ASP A 63 5.78 6.84 50.12
C ASP A 63 6.09 7.46 51.48
N ARG A 64 7.38 7.52 51.86
CA ARG A 64 7.85 8.11 53.12
C ARG A 64 8.29 9.57 52.98
N LEU A 65 8.29 10.12 51.77
CA LEU A 65 8.64 11.52 51.51
C LEU A 65 7.38 12.38 51.53
N SER A 66 7.41 13.49 52.28
CA SER A 66 6.26 14.38 52.36
C SER A 66 6.28 15.43 51.24
N PRO A 67 5.26 15.51 50.38
CA PRO A 67 5.20 16.54 49.33
C PRO A 67 5.05 17.97 49.88
N THR A 68 4.71 18.12 51.17
CA THR A 68 4.56 19.42 51.84
C THR A 68 5.85 19.92 52.49
N ASN A 69 6.88 19.06 52.59
CA ASN A 69 8.21 19.45 53.08
C ASN A 69 9.07 19.89 51.88
N ILE A 70 9.72 21.06 51.99
CA ILE A 70 10.50 21.66 50.90
C ILE A 70 11.67 20.76 50.45
N LEU A 71 12.37 20.12 51.40
CA LEU A 71 13.51 19.25 51.09
C LEU A 71 13.04 17.95 50.42
N ASP A 72 11.97 17.36 50.93
CA ASP A 72 11.38 16.14 50.38
C ASP A 72 10.81 16.39 48.98
N ALA A 73 10.16 17.55 48.75
CA ALA A 73 9.64 17.94 47.45
C ALA A 73 10.76 18.11 46.39
N GLU A 74 11.89 18.71 46.78
CA GLU A 74 13.07 18.80 45.91
C GLU A 74 13.67 17.42 45.62
N GLY A 75 13.71 16.54 46.62
CA GLY A 75 14.09 15.13 46.48
C GLY A 75 13.20 14.37 45.50
N ILE A 76 11.87 14.42 45.69
CA ILE A 76 10.87 13.79 44.81
C ILE A 76 11.05 14.28 43.37
N LYS A 77 11.23 15.58 43.16
CA LYS A 77 11.48 16.17 41.85
C LYS A 77 12.73 15.56 41.20
N LYS A 78 13.86 15.54 41.92
CA LYS A 78 15.14 15.03 41.40
C LYS A 78 15.06 13.54 41.07
N ILE A 79 14.44 12.75 41.93
CA ILE A 79 14.20 11.31 41.71
C ILE A 79 13.37 11.11 40.45
N THR A 80 12.29 11.88 40.29
CA THR A 80 11.41 11.79 39.13
C THR A 80 12.13 12.16 37.84
N GLU A 81 12.92 13.23 37.85
CA GLU A 81 13.72 13.68 36.70
C GLU A 81 14.73 12.61 36.26
N LEU A 82 15.52 12.07 37.20
CA LEU A 82 16.51 11.03 36.91
C LEU A 82 15.84 9.74 36.41
N THR A 83 14.76 9.32 37.08
CA THR A 83 14.00 8.11 36.67
C THR A 83 13.38 8.28 35.29
N ALA A 84 12.83 9.45 34.98
CA ALA A 84 12.27 9.75 33.68
C ALA A 84 13.34 9.75 32.58
N ALA A 85 14.50 10.36 32.83
CA ALA A 85 15.62 10.36 31.90
C ALA A 85 16.11 8.95 31.58
N GLU A 86 16.26 8.08 32.60
CA GLU A 86 16.65 6.69 32.40
C GLU A 86 15.57 5.89 31.65
N LYS A 87 14.28 6.07 31.95
CA LYS A 87 13.19 5.45 31.18
C LYS A 87 13.17 5.88 29.72
N VAL A 88 13.49 7.14 29.42
CA VAL A 88 13.61 7.63 28.04
C VAL A 88 14.77 6.96 27.33
N LYS A 89 15.94 6.83 27.99
CA LYS A 89 17.08 6.09 27.44
C LYS A 89 16.75 4.62 27.21
N GLU A 90 16.11 3.97 28.18
CA GLU A 90 15.66 2.57 28.07
C GLU A 90 14.72 2.38 26.89
N ASN A 91 13.72 3.26 26.73
CA ASN A 91 12.82 3.23 25.59
C ASN A 91 13.57 3.43 24.27
N HIS A 92 14.47 4.40 24.21
CA HIS A 92 15.29 4.66 23.03
C HIS A 92 16.13 3.43 22.64
N PHE A 93 16.82 2.80 23.60
CA PHE A 93 17.57 1.57 23.34
C PHE A 93 16.67 0.43 22.88
N THR A 94 15.49 0.29 23.48
CA THR A 94 14.52 -0.72 23.08
C THR A 94 14.05 -0.51 21.65
N ARG A 95 13.73 0.73 21.26
CA ARG A 95 13.28 1.08 19.90
C ARG A 95 14.39 0.97 18.87
N GLU A 96 15.60 1.39 19.18
CA GLU A 96 16.75 1.19 18.29
C GLU A 96 17.09 -0.30 18.13
N LYS A 97 17.00 -1.09 19.20
CA LYS A 97 17.11 -2.56 19.11
C LYS A 97 16.05 -3.17 18.20
N GLU A 98 14.77 -2.79 18.35
CA GLU A 98 13.69 -3.27 17.48
C GLU A 98 13.92 -2.88 16.01
N LYS A 99 14.33 -1.63 15.75
CA LYS A 99 14.62 -1.12 14.41
C LYS A 99 15.79 -1.85 13.76
N THR A 100 16.87 -2.06 14.50
CA THR A 100 18.06 -2.77 14.02
C THR A 100 17.76 -4.24 13.73
N LEU A 101 17.04 -4.93 14.61
CA LEU A 101 16.57 -6.30 14.36
C LEU A 101 15.68 -6.35 13.12
N LYS A 102 14.69 -5.46 13.02
CA LYS A 102 13.78 -5.44 11.87
C LYS A 102 14.50 -5.17 10.56
N LYS A 103 15.51 -4.29 10.56
CA LYS A 103 16.37 -4.04 9.41
C LYS A 103 17.15 -5.30 9.02
N GLN A 104 17.78 -5.98 9.97
CA GLN A 104 18.51 -7.22 9.73
C GLN A 104 17.58 -8.34 9.21
N ASP A 105 16.36 -8.44 9.75
CA ASP A 105 15.37 -9.41 9.29
C ASP A 105 14.96 -9.16 7.83
N VAL A 106 14.74 -7.89 7.46
CA VAL A 106 14.40 -7.51 6.08
C VAL A 106 15.57 -7.80 5.14
N GLU A 107 16.80 -7.39 5.50
CA GLU A 107 17.99 -7.67 4.70
C GLU A 107 18.24 -9.18 4.54
N ALA A 108 18.05 -9.96 5.61
CA ALA A 108 18.17 -11.42 5.56
C ALA A 108 17.08 -12.04 4.67
N GLN A 109 15.84 -11.55 4.77
CA GLN A 109 14.73 -12.04 3.95
C GLN A 109 14.93 -11.70 2.47
N GLU A 110 15.38 -10.50 2.14
CA GLU A 110 15.75 -10.11 0.78
C GLU A 110 16.87 -10.99 0.23
N ALA A 111 17.92 -11.25 1.02
CA ALA A 111 19.01 -12.13 0.63
C ALA A 111 18.55 -13.58 0.40
N ILE A 112 17.67 -14.09 1.26
CA ILE A 112 17.06 -15.43 1.10
C ILE A 112 16.25 -15.49 -0.19
N LEU A 113 15.41 -14.50 -0.47
CA LEU A 113 14.59 -14.47 -1.68
C LEU A 113 15.45 -14.36 -2.95
N GLU A 114 16.53 -13.59 -2.93
CA GLU A 114 17.48 -13.48 -4.03
C GLU A 114 18.18 -14.84 -4.28
N LEU A 115 18.64 -15.51 -3.22
CA LEU A 115 19.25 -16.84 -3.31
C LEU A 115 18.24 -17.89 -3.80
N GLU A 116 16.98 -17.80 -3.37
CA GLU A 116 15.92 -18.72 -3.80
C GLU A 116 15.55 -18.50 -5.27
N LYS A 117 15.51 -17.24 -5.73
CA LYS A 117 15.38 -16.91 -7.14
C LYS A 117 16.54 -17.49 -7.95
N GLN A 118 17.79 -17.28 -7.52
CA GLN A 118 18.97 -17.86 -8.18
C GLN A 118 18.92 -19.40 -8.20
N ARG A 119 18.46 -20.04 -7.13
CA ARG A 119 18.27 -21.49 -7.06
C ARG A 119 17.25 -21.95 -8.10
N VAL A 120 16.09 -21.29 -8.18
CA VAL A 120 15.03 -21.64 -9.15
C VAL A 120 15.51 -21.42 -10.58
N GLU A 121 16.15 -20.29 -10.87
CA GLU A 121 16.73 -20.02 -12.20
C GLU A 121 17.78 -21.06 -12.59
N ALA A 122 18.66 -21.47 -11.67
CA ALA A 122 19.66 -22.50 -11.91
C ALA A 122 19.01 -23.87 -12.19
N VAL A 123 17.98 -24.24 -11.42
CA VAL A 123 17.23 -25.50 -11.62
C VAL A 123 16.52 -25.51 -12.96
N GLU A 124 15.83 -24.43 -13.32
CA GLU A 124 15.13 -24.36 -14.61
C GLU A 124 16.10 -24.31 -15.79
N LYS A 125 17.23 -23.62 -15.65
CA LYS A 125 18.32 -23.64 -16.64
C LYS A 125 18.87 -25.05 -16.81
N GLN A 126 19.13 -25.77 -15.71
CA GLN A 126 19.59 -27.16 -15.76
C GLN A 126 18.56 -28.08 -16.43
N LYS A 127 17.27 -27.95 -16.09
CA LYS A 127 16.20 -28.72 -16.76
C LYS A 127 16.17 -28.45 -18.27
N ARG A 128 16.28 -27.18 -18.68
CA ARG A 128 16.32 -26.80 -20.10
C ARG A 128 17.55 -27.38 -20.79
N GLU A 129 18.72 -27.33 -20.17
CA GLU A 129 19.95 -27.91 -20.71
C GLU A 129 19.84 -29.43 -20.85
N ILE A 130 19.32 -30.12 -19.82
CA ILE A 130 19.06 -31.58 -19.87
C ILE A 130 18.08 -31.91 -20.99
N ALA A 131 16.98 -31.17 -21.12
CA ALA A 131 15.98 -31.40 -22.18
C ALA A 131 16.58 -31.18 -23.57
N THR A 132 17.36 -30.12 -23.78
CA THR A 132 18.05 -29.87 -25.06
C THR A 132 19.07 -30.96 -25.38
N ILE A 133 19.89 -31.37 -24.42
CA ILE A 133 20.87 -32.45 -24.61
C ILE A 133 20.12 -33.75 -24.94
N SER A 134 19.13 -34.13 -24.14
CA SER A 134 18.33 -35.34 -24.36
C SER A 134 17.66 -35.33 -25.73
N ALA A 135 17.06 -34.22 -26.16
CA ALA A 135 16.45 -34.09 -27.48
C ALA A 135 17.49 -34.23 -28.61
N ARG A 136 18.68 -33.64 -28.45
CA ARG A 136 19.78 -33.77 -29.42
C ARG A 136 20.28 -35.21 -29.52
N GLU A 137 20.57 -35.84 -28.39
CA GLU A 137 21.04 -37.23 -28.36
C GLU A 137 19.99 -38.20 -28.91
N HIS A 138 18.69 -37.97 -28.65
CA HIS A 138 17.62 -38.77 -29.25
C HIS A 138 17.50 -38.58 -30.76
N ALA A 139 17.63 -37.34 -31.26
CA ALA A 139 17.61 -37.06 -32.69
C ALA A 139 18.81 -37.70 -33.40
N GLU A 140 20.00 -37.61 -32.80
CA GLU A 140 21.23 -38.21 -33.32
C GLU A 140 21.17 -39.74 -33.29
N ALA A 141 20.68 -40.33 -32.19
CA ALA A 141 20.45 -41.77 -32.10
C ALA A 141 19.43 -42.26 -33.16
N ALA A 142 18.36 -41.51 -33.39
CA ALA A 142 17.37 -41.85 -34.42
C ALA A 142 17.96 -41.77 -35.84
N GLN A 143 18.79 -40.74 -36.13
CA GLN A 143 19.50 -40.65 -37.40
C GLN A 143 20.44 -41.85 -37.61
N ILE A 144 21.25 -42.19 -36.61
CA ILE A 144 22.16 -43.34 -36.67
C ILE A 144 21.37 -44.64 -36.85
N GLN A 145 20.25 -44.82 -36.16
CA GLN A 145 19.40 -46.00 -36.32
C GLN A 145 18.86 -46.14 -37.75
N GLU A 146 18.38 -45.05 -38.35
CA GLU A 146 17.89 -45.07 -39.73
C GLU A 146 19.02 -45.25 -40.75
N GLU A 147 20.21 -44.70 -40.50
CA GLU A 147 21.39 -44.95 -41.34
C GLU A 147 21.84 -46.42 -41.30
N GLU A 148 21.91 -47.02 -40.10
CA GLU A 148 22.25 -48.42 -39.95
C GLU A 148 21.18 -49.34 -40.56
N ARG A 149 19.90 -48.98 -40.44
CA ARG A 149 18.80 -49.68 -41.11
C ARG A 149 18.92 -49.58 -42.63
N LEU A 150 19.25 -48.41 -43.18
CA LEU A 150 19.46 -48.23 -44.62
C LEU A 150 20.65 -49.06 -45.12
N LYS A 151 21.76 -49.13 -44.37
CA LYS A 151 22.89 -50.00 -44.70
C LYS A 151 22.50 -51.48 -44.68
N ALA A 152 21.76 -51.91 -43.66
CA ALA A 152 21.28 -53.29 -43.53
C ALA A 152 20.34 -53.66 -44.69
N GLU A 153 19.39 -52.80 -45.04
CA GLU A 153 18.44 -53.06 -46.12
C GLU A 153 19.10 -53.00 -47.49
N ALA A 154 20.04 -52.09 -47.73
CA ALA A 154 20.85 -52.07 -48.96
C ALA A 154 21.69 -53.35 -49.10
N ALA A 155 22.30 -53.85 -48.03
CA ALA A 155 23.04 -55.11 -48.05
C ALA A 155 22.11 -56.30 -48.34
N ARG A 156 20.92 -56.32 -47.76
CA ARG A 156 19.88 -57.33 -48.03
C ARG A 156 19.43 -57.29 -49.49
N ILE A 157 19.00 -56.13 -50.00
CA ILE A 157 18.53 -55.96 -51.38
C ILE A 157 19.62 -56.43 -52.35
N ARG A 158 20.86 -56.01 -52.15
CA ARG A 158 21.97 -56.44 -53.00
C ARG A 158 22.16 -57.96 -52.99
N THR A 159 22.06 -58.58 -51.82
CA THR A 159 22.17 -60.04 -51.69
C THR A 159 21.00 -60.73 -52.40
N GLU A 160 19.78 -60.20 -52.26
CA GLU A 160 18.56 -60.73 -52.87
C GLU A 160 18.54 -60.56 -54.40
N GLU A 161 19.05 -59.43 -54.91
CA GLU A 161 19.30 -59.19 -56.33
C GLU A 161 20.34 -60.16 -56.90
N GLU A 162 21.48 -60.35 -56.21
CA GLU A 162 22.52 -61.29 -56.64
C GLU A 162 21.99 -62.73 -56.67
N ILE A 163 21.23 -63.16 -55.64
CA ILE A 163 20.57 -64.47 -55.61
C ILE A 163 19.57 -64.60 -56.76
N SER A 164 18.70 -63.61 -56.96
CA SER A 164 17.68 -63.64 -58.01
C SER A 164 18.29 -63.70 -59.40
N VAL A 165 19.38 -62.97 -59.65
CA VAL A 165 20.13 -63.02 -60.92
C VAL A 165 20.76 -64.41 -61.11
N GLN A 166 21.32 -65.01 -60.07
CA GLN A 166 21.87 -66.38 -60.14
C GLN A 166 20.77 -67.43 -60.38
N GLU A 167 19.60 -67.29 -59.75
CA GLU A 167 18.45 -68.16 -59.99
C GLU A 167 17.94 -68.04 -61.41
N GLN A 168 17.77 -66.82 -61.92
CA GLN A 168 17.39 -66.57 -63.32
C GLN A 168 18.43 -67.13 -64.30
N ASN A 169 19.72 -67.00 -64.00
CA ASN A 169 20.79 -67.60 -64.81
C ASN A 169 20.75 -69.13 -64.78
N LYS A 170 20.52 -69.74 -63.62
CA LYS A 170 20.34 -71.20 -63.48
C LYS A 170 19.12 -71.67 -64.27
N GLU A 171 17.99 -71.00 -64.14
CA GLU A 171 16.75 -71.32 -64.85
C GLU A 171 16.94 -71.20 -66.37
N ARG A 172 17.61 -70.14 -66.83
CA ARG A 172 18.01 -69.99 -68.24
C ARG A 172 18.92 -71.13 -68.70
N GLN A 173 19.88 -71.57 -67.89
CA GLN A 173 20.74 -72.72 -68.23
C GLN A 173 19.93 -74.02 -68.31
N VAL A 174 18.98 -74.24 -67.40
CA VAL A 174 18.07 -75.39 -67.44
C VAL A 174 17.22 -75.37 -68.71
N ILE A 175 16.64 -74.22 -69.07
CA ILE A 175 15.85 -74.07 -70.30
C ILE A 175 16.69 -74.31 -71.55
N VAL A 176 17.92 -73.79 -71.60
CA VAL A 176 18.85 -74.02 -72.72
C VAL A 176 19.25 -75.50 -72.80
N ALA A 177 19.52 -76.15 -71.67
CA ALA A 177 19.83 -77.59 -71.63
C ALA A 177 18.63 -78.43 -72.07
N GLN A 178 17.41 -78.08 -71.63
CA GLN A 178 16.18 -78.74 -72.04
C GLN A 178 15.94 -78.57 -73.53
N ARG A 179 16.05 -77.35 -74.07
CA ARG A 179 15.91 -77.10 -75.51
C ARG A 179 16.99 -77.78 -76.34
N ASN A 180 18.22 -77.86 -75.86
CA ASN A 180 19.28 -78.60 -76.52
C ASN A 180 18.95 -80.10 -76.55
N LYS A 181 18.42 -80.66 -75.46
CA LYS A 181 17.94 -82.04 -75.42
C LYS A 181 16.79 -82.27 -76.39
N GLU A 182 15.77 -81.41 -76.38
CA GLU A 182 14.63 -81.47 -77.32
C GLU A 182 15.10 -81.36 -78.78
N LYS A 183 16.09 -80.52 -79.07
CA LYS A 183 16.70 -80.41 -80.40
C LYS A 183 17.45 -81.68 -80.79
N THR A 184 18.22 -82.28 -79.88
CA THR A 184 18.92 -83.55 -80.14
C THR A 184 17.92 -84.70 -80.34
N ASP A 185 16.89 -84.79 -79.50
CA ASP A 185 15.83 -85.80 -79.62
C ASP A 185 15.05 -85.63 -80.93
N GLY A 186 14.77 -84.40 -81.35
CA GLY A 186 14.15 -84.08 -82.63
C GLY A 186 15.02 -84.47 -83.84
N VAL A 187 16.33 -84.21 -83.78
CA VAL A 187 17.28 -84.58 -84.85
C VAL A 187 17.42 -86.11 -84.97
N GLU A 188 17.45 -86.84 -83.85
CA GLU A 188 17.47 -88.30 -83.86
C GLU A 188 16.16 -88.90 -84.39
N LEU A 189 15.00 -88.34 -84.00
CA LEU A 189 13.71 -88.74 -84.56
C LEU A 189 13.63 -88.51 -86.07
N GLU A 190 14.10 -87.36 -86.56
CA GLU A 190 14.14 -87.05 -87.98
C GLU A 190 15.13 -87.96 -88.73
N ARG A 191 16.27 -88.32 -88.13
CA ARG A 191 17.22 -89.28 -88.69
C ARG A 191 16.60 -90.67 -88.82
N VAL A 192 15.89 -91.14 -87.79
CA VAL A 192 15.19 -92.43 -87.79
C VAL A 192 14.05 -92.45 -88.82
N GLN A 193 13.30 -91.35 -88.96
CA GLN A 193 12.26 -91.24 -89.99
C GLN A 193 12.86 -91.32 -91.40
N ARG A 194 13.98 -90.61 -91.64
CA ARG A 194 14.67 -90.62 -92.93
C ARG A 194 15.23 -92.01 -93.27
N GLU A 195 15.77 -92.74 -92.30
CA GLU A 195 16.20 -94.14 -92.48
C GLU A 195 15.02 -95.07 -92.80
N ARG A 196 13.87 -94.88 -92.14
CA ARG A 196 12.65 -95.67 -92.38
C ARG A 196 12.03 -95.40 -93.75
N GLU A 197 12.08 -94.16 -94.22
CA GLU A 197 11.67 -93.78 -95.57
C GLU A 197 12.61 -94.37 -96.64
N LEU A 198 13.93 -94.36 -96.41
CA LEU A 198 14.90 -95.00 -97.29
C LEU A 198 14.66 -96.52 -97.40
N GLU A 199 14.36 -97.20 -96.29
CA GLU A 199 14.05 -98.64 -96.28
C GLU A 199 12.75 -98.95 -97.04
N LEU A 200 11.73 -98.11 -96.89
CA LEU A 200 10.49 -98.22 -97.67
C LEU A 200 10.73 -98.01 -99.18
N THR A 201 11.59 -97.06 -99.53
CA THR A 201 11.95 -96.76 -100.92
C THR A 201 12.73 -97.92 -101.55
N GLU A 202 13.67 -98.51 -100.80
CA GLU A 202 14.44 -99.68 -101.26
C GLU A 202 13.52 -100.91 -101.42
N ARG A 203 12.56 -101.11 -100.51
CA ARG A 203 11.53 -102.15 -100.65
C ARG A 203 10.64 -101.92 -101.88
N GLN A 204 10.25 -100.69 -102.16
CA GLN A 204 9.48 -100.33 -103.37
C GLN A 204 10.29 -100.56 -104.65
N ARG A 205 11.60 -100.28 -104.64
CA ARG A 205 12.50 -100.55 -105.77
C ARG A 205 12.60 -102.04 -106.09
N VAL A 206 12.68 -102.90 -105.07
CA VAL A 206 12.70 -104.37 -105.25
C VAL A 206 11.37 -104.88 -105.81
N VAL A 207 10.23 -104.36 -105.33
CA VAL A 207 8.90 -104.70 -105.87
C VAL A 207 8.70 -104.18 -107.29
N GLY A 208 9.24 -102.99 -107.60
CA GLY A 208 9.20 -102.38 -108.94
C GLY A 208 9.95 -103.17 -110.00
N LEU A 209 11.13 -103.71 -109.67
CA LEU A 209 11.91 -104.58 -110.58
C LEU A 209 11.14 -105.87 -110.93
N ALA A 210 10.43 -106.47 -109.96
CA ALA A 210 9.62 -107.66 -110.18
C ALA A 210 8.36 -107.39 -111.05
N SER A 211 7.77 -106.20 -110.98
CA SER A 211 6.69 -105.80 -111.88
C SER A 211 7.16 -105.54 -113.31
N ILE A 212 8.35 -104.96 -113.49
CA ILE A 212 8.92 -104.67 -114.82
C ILE A 212 9.25 -105.97 -115.58
N GLU A 213 9.74 -107.03 -114.90
CA GLU A 213 9.93 -108.34 -115.55
C GLU A 213 8.62 -108.96 -116.04
N LYS A 214 7.52 -108.75 -115.29
CA LYS A 214 6.19 -109.23 -115.67
C LYS A 214 5.61 -108.45 -116.86
N GLU A 215 5.90 -107.17 -116.96
CA GLU A 215 5.41 -106.27 -118.02
C GLU A 215 6.20 -106.44 -119.33
N LYS A 216 7.51 -106.73 -119.23
CA LYS A 216 8.39 -107.02 -120.37
C LYS A 216 7.98 -108.30 -121.13
N ALA A 217 7.31 -109.24 -120.47
CA ALA A 217 6.75 -110.43 -121.12
C ALA A 217 5.47 -110.13 -121.95
N ILE A 218 4.77 -109.05 -121.65
CA ILE A 218 3.50 -108.67 -122.31
C ILE A 218 3.75 -107.77 -123.53
N GLU A 219 4.87 -107.05 -123.57
CA GLU A 219 5.20 -106.10 -124.64
C GLU A 219 5.91 -106.74 -125.85
N VAL A 220 6.56 -107.90 -125.68
CA VAL A 220 7.20 -108.66 -126.77
C VAL A 220 6.17 -109.26 -127.74
N GLU A 221 4.99 -109.66 -127.27
CA GLU A 221 3.88 -110.12 -128.12
C GLU A 221 3.19 -108.96 -128.87
N LYS A 222 3.14 -107.75 -128.27
CA LYS A 222 2.54 -106.57 -128.92
C LYS A 222 3.42 -105.96 -130.02
N LYS A 223 4.73 -106.17 -129.97
CA LYS A 223 5.68 -105.67 -130.98
C LYS A 223 5.58 -106.39 -132.34
N ASN A 224 5.10 -107.64 -132.37
CA ASN A 224 4.97 -108.42 -133.62
C ASN A 224 3.71 -108.07 -134.44
N ILE A 225 2.79 -107.26 -133.90
CA ILE A 225 1.50 -106.94 -134.52
C ILE A 225 1.45 -105.52 -135.11
N GLN A 226 2.50 -104.70 -134.96
CA GLN A 226 2.52 -103.31 -135.44
C GLN A 226 3.59 -102.98 -136.50
N ASP A 227 4.10 -103.98 -137.23
CA ASP A 227 5.04 -103.79 -138.35
C ASP A 227 4.39 -103.86 -139.75
N VAL A 228 3.05 -103.72 -139.88
CA VAL A 228 2.37 -103.92 -141.20
C VAL A 228 1.46 -102.77 -141.66
N ILE A 229 1.44 -101.59 -141.02
CA ILE A 229 0.60 -100.49 -141.54
C ILE A 229 1.38 -99.17 -141.65
N ARG A 230 1.90 -98.97 -142.89
CA ARG A 230 2.08 -97.69 -143.62
C ARG A 230 3.10 -96.73 -143.03
N GLU A 231 4.26 -96.46 -143.63
CA GLU A 231 4.59 -96.33 -145.06
C GLU A 231 3.73 -95.29 -145.82
N ARG A 232 4.36 -94.11 -146.01
CA ARG A 232 4.32 -93.18 -147.16
C ARG A 232 3.75 -91.75 -146.96
N VAL A 233 4.59 -90.80 -147.43
CA VAL A 233 4.39 -89.38 -147.85
C VAL A 233 4.20 -88.39 -146.67
N VAL A 234 4.97 -87.31 -146.49
CA VAL A 234 5.64 -86.39 -147.43
C VAL A 234 6.94 -85.81 -146.84
N VAL A 235 7.98 -85.75 -147.69
CA VAL A 235 9.05 -84.74 -147.67
C VAL A 235 9.16 -84.22 -149.10
N GLU A 236 9.21 -82.90 -149.29
CA GLU A 236 9.96 -82.17 -150.33
C GLU A 236 9.81 -80.66 -150.02
N ARG A 237 10.87 -79.90 -149.71
CA ARG A 237 11.91 -79.31 -150.61
C ARG A 237 11.28 -78.42 -151.69
N ALA A 238 11.83 -77.31 -152.15
CA ALA A 238 13.07 -76.57 -151.97
C ALA A 238 12.79 -75.21 -152.66
N VAL A 239 13.26 -74.10 -152.11
CA VAL A 239 14.36 -73.28 -152.66
C VAL A 239 14.15 -72.81 -154.12
N VAL A 240 14.33 -71.49 -154.25
CA VAL A 240 14.58 -70.63 -155.43
C VAL A 240 13.34 -70.00 -156.06
N GLU A 241 13.06 -68.77 -155.64
CA GLU A 241 13.00 -67.61 -156.54
C GLU A 241 13.23 -66.34 -155.69
N GLU A 242 14.46 -66.22 -155.17
CA GLU A 242 15.08 -64.92 -154.97
C GLU A 242 15.44 -64.42 -156.37
N GLN A 243 14.77 -63.37 -156.85
CA GLN A 243 15.46 -62.33 -157.61
C GLN A 243 14.68 -61.06 -158.00
N GLU A 244 13.40 -60.86 -157.64
CA GLU A 244 12.70 -59.65 -158.15
C GLU A 244 11.81 -58.86 -157.17
N LYS A 245 12.00 -58.96 -155.85
CA LYS A 245 11.35 -58.03 -154.90
C LYS A 245 12.29 -57.17 -154.06
N ILE A 246 13.53 -57.03 -154.50
CA ILE A 246 14.42 -55.98 -153.98
C ILE A 246 14.33 -54.77 -154.91
N LYS A 247 13.40 -53.85 -154.60
CA LYS A 247 13.58 -52.40 -154.88
C LYS A 247 12.51 -51.43 -154.35
N ASN A 248 11.50 -51.85 -153.57
CA ASN A 248 10.41 -50.92 -153.16
C ASN A 248 10.03 -50.93 -151.67
N THR A 249 10.99 -51.13 -150.74
CA THR A 249 10.65 -51.12 -149.30
C THR A 249 11.65 -50.43 -148.36
N GLU A 250 12.79 -49.94 -148.84
CA GLU A 250 13.80 -49.32 -147.95
C GLU A 250 13.58 -47.81 -147.72
N ALA A 251 12.85 -47.10 -148.58
CA ALA A 251 12.66 -45.65 -148.41
C ALA A 251 11.50 -45.24 -147.48
N PHE A 252 10.58 -46.16 -147.15
CA PHE A 252 9.38 -45.84 -146.34
C PHE A 252 9.52 -46.18 -144.84
N MET A 253 10.47 -47.05 -144.45
CA MET A 253 10.59 -47.51 -143.05
C MET A 253 11.45 -46.58 -142.17
N ASP A 254 12.43 -45.87 -142.72
CA ASP A 254 13.32 -45.02 -141.92
C ASP A 254 12.67 -43.71 -141.45
N ALA A 255 11.75 -43.14 -142.24
CA ALA A 255 11.02 -41.93 -141.88
C ALA A 255 9.95 -42.17 -140.80
N ASP A 256 9.29 -43.33 -140.82
CA ASP A 256 8.26 -43.67 -139.83
C ASP A 256 8.89 -44.07 -138.49
N ARG A 257 10.04 -44.75 -138.51
CA ARG A 257 10.79 -45.11 -137.31
C ARG A 257 11.36 -43.88 -136.59
N THR A 258 11.92 -42.92 -137.31
CA THR A 258 12.45 -41.68 -136.70
C THR A 258 11.34 -40.84 -136.07
N LYS A 259 10.16 -40.77 -136.70
CA LYS A 259 8.99 -40.09 -136.12
C LYS A 259 8.47 -40.79 -134.86
N GLN A 260 8.33 -42.11 -134.86
CA GLN A 260 7.89 -42.87 -133.67
C GLN A 260 8.88 -42.76 -132.51
N VAL A 261 10.19 -42.83 -132.78
CA VAL A 261 11.23 -42.68 -131.76
C VAL A 261 11.22 -41.26 -131.16
N ALA A 262 11.02 -40.23 -131.98
CA ALA A 262 10.90 -38.85 -131.49
C ALA A 262 9.65 -38.65 -130.60
N VAL A 263 8.50 -39.24 -130.97
CA VAL A 263 7.28 -39.16 -130.17
C VAL A 263 7.43 -39.92 -128.85
N THR A 264 8.00 -41.13 -128.85
CA THR A 264 8.19 -41.91 -127.62
C THR A 264 9.24 -41.29 -126.68
N LEU A 265 10.29 -40.64 -127.22
CA LEU A 265 11.22 -39.85 -126.40
C LEU A 265 10.53 -38.64 -125.76
N ALA A 266 9.72 -37.91 -126.53
CA ALA A 266 8.95 -36.80 -126.01
C ALA A 266 7.91 -37.24 -124.95
N GLU A 267 7.24 -38.38 -125.15
CA GLU A 267 6.32 -38.97 -124.17
C GLU A 267 7.03 -39.41 -122.90
N LYS A 268 8.22 -40.02 -123.00
CA LYS A 268 9.04 -40.41 -121.86
C LYS A 268 9.45 -39.17 -121.04
N GLU A 269 9.95 -38.13 -121.70
CA GLU A 269 10.36 -36.89 -121.02
C GLU A 269 9.17 -36.19 -120.36
N ALA A 270 8.02 -36.16 -121.04
CA ALA A 270 6.78 -35.61 -120.47
C ALA A 270 6.27 -36.42 -119.28
N GLN A 271 6.33 -37.76 -119.32
CA GLN A 271 5.95 -38.62 -118.19
C GLN A 271 6.91 -38.48 -117.02
N GLU A 272 8.22 -38.38 -117.26
CA GLU A 272 9.20 -38.19 -116.19
C GLU A 272 9.01 -36.82 -115.51
N ALA A 273 8.79 -35.76 -116.29
CA ALA A 273 8.48 -34.43 -115.77
C ALA A 273 7.16 -34.43 -114.98
N LEU A 274 6.12 -35.09 -115.49
CA LEU A 274 4.82 -35.23 -114.81
C LEU A 274 4.96 -35.97 -113.48
N VAL A 275 5.68 -37.10 -113.45
CA VAL A 275 5.89 -37.87 -112.21
C VAL A 275 6.70 -37.08 -111.19
N LYS A 276 7.75 -36.35 -111.62
CA LYS A 276 8.51 -35.45 -110.73
C LYS A 276 7.63 -34.34 -110.16
N GLN A 277 6.80 -33.70 -110.99
CA GLN A 277 5.91 -32.63 -110.53
C GLN A 277 4.81 -33.14 -109.61
N VAL A 278 4.18 -34.27 -109.93
CA VAL A 278 3.14 -34.89 -109.08
C VAL A 278 3.73 -35.35 -107.75
N LYS A 279 4.91 -35.99 -107.75
CA LYS A 279 5.56 -36.41 -106.51
C LYS A 279 6.06 -35.24 -105.66
N ALA A 280 6.56 -34.19 -106.29
CA ALA A 280 6.91 -32.96 -105.58
C ALA A 280 5.67 -32.27 -104.99
N ALA A 281 4.55 -32.24 -105.72
CA ALA A 281 3.28 -31.70 -105.23
C ALA A 281 2.67 -32.55 -104.11
N GLU A 282 2.70 -33.89 -104.22
CA GLU A 282 2.28 -34.81 -103.16
C GLU A 282 3.13 -34.67 -101.90
N ALA A 283 4.46 -34.59 -102.04
CA ALA A 283 5.36 -34.38 -100.92
C ALA A 283 5.14 -33.01 -100.26
N SER A 284 4.90 -31.96 -101.06
CA SER A 284 4.59 -30.63 -100.54
C SER A 284 3.23 -30.59 -99.83
N LYS A 285 2.24 -31.32 -100.33
CA LYS A 285 0.92 -31.46 -99.68
C LYS A 285 1.03 -32.21 -98.36
N ALA A 286 1.74 -33.35 -98.34
CA ALA A 286 1.95 -34.14 -97.13
C ALA A 286 2.74 -33.36 -96.07
N ALA A 287 3.76 -32.59 -96.48
CA ALA A 287 4.51 -31.71 -95.57
C ALA A 287 3.62 -30.60 -94.99
N ALA A 288 2.74 -30.01 -95.80
CA ALA A 288 1.78 -29.01 -95.32
C ALA A 288 0.73 -29.60 -94.37
N GLU A 289 0.24 -30.81 -94.64
CA GLU A 289 -0.69 -31.54 -93.75
C GLU A 289 -0.05 -31.88 -92.40
N LEU A 290 1.17 -32.42 -92.40
CA LEU A 290 1.92 -32.71 -91.16
C LEU A 290 2.26 -31.44 -90.37
N HIS A 291 2.59 -30.34 -91.05
CA HIS A 291 2.82 -29.06 -90.39
C HIS A 291 1.52 -28.49 -89.79
N ALA A 292 0.38 -28.64 -90.47
CA ALA A 292 -0.92 -28.25 -89.92
C ALA A 292 -1.27 -29.10 -88.69
N GLU A 293 -1.04 -30.41 -88.74
CA GLU A 293 -1.27 -31.33 -87.63
C GLU A 293 -0.34 -31.03 -86.44
N GLN A 294 0.94 -30.73 -86.68
CA GLN A 294 1.87 -30.29 -85.63
C GLN A 294 1.39 -29.02 -84.94
N VAL A 295 0.91 -28.01 -85.69
CA VAL A 295 0.38 -26.76 -85.12
C VAL A 295 -0.86 -27.02 -84.27
N VAL A 296 -1.75 -27.92 -84.69
CA VAL A 296 -2.93 -28.30 -83.89
C VAL A 296 -2.52 -29.03 -82.61
N VAL A 297 -1.60 -29.98 -82.69
CA VAL A 297 -1.10 -30.73 -81.52
C VAL A 297 -0.38 -29.81 -80.53
N GLU A 298 0.45 -28.87 -81.01
CA GLU A 298 1.10 -27.88 -80.16
C GLU A 298 0.08 -26.93 -79.50
N ALA A 299 -0.93 -26.48 -80.24
CA ALA A 299 -2.01 -25.66 -79.69
C ALA A 299 -2.86 -26.40 -78.65
N GLU A 300 -3.17 -27.68 -78.87
CA GLU A 300 -3.88 -28.53 -77.91
C GLU A 300 -3.04 -28.79 -76.65
N ALA A 301 -1.74 -29.05 -76.81
CA ALA A 301 -0.82 -29.22 -75.69
C ALA A 301 -0.71 -27.94 -74.84
N GLN A 302 -0.62 -26.77 -75.48
CA GLN A 302 -0.62 -25.47 -74.79
C GLN A 302 -1.94 -25.22 -74.06
N ARG A 303 -3.09 -25.52 -74.69
CA ARG A 303 -4.40 -25.39 -74.06
C ARG A 303 -4.55 -26.30 -72.84
N ALA A 304 -4.14 -27.56 -72.96
CA ALA A 304 -4.19 -28.52 -71.87
C ALA A 304 -3.26 -28.14 -70.70
N SER A 305 -2.07 -27.59 -71.00
CA SER A 305 -1.16 -27.05 -69.98
C SER A 305 -1.79 -25.87 -69.24
N ALA A 306 -2.35 -24.90 -69.98
CA ALA A 306 -3.01 -23.73 -69.39
C ALA A 306 -4.25 -24.10 -68.55
N GLU A 307 -5.05 -25.09 -68.98
CA GLU A 307 -6.17 -25.62 -68.19
C GLU A 307 -5.70 -26.25 -66.88
N LYS A 308 -4.65 -27.07 -66.92
CA LYS A 308 -4.09 -27.69 -65.71
C LYS A 308 -3.50 -26.66 -64.76
N GLU A 309 -2.81 -25.64 -65.28
CA GLU A 309 -2.25 -24.55 -64.47
C GLU A 309 -3.36 -23.68 -63.85
N THR A 310 -4.45 -23.44 -64.60
CA THR A 310 -5.65 -22.74 -64.10
C THR A 310 -6.36 -23.55 -63.00
N GLN A 311 -6.47 -24.88 -63.17
CA GLN A 311 -7.03 -25.74 -62.12
C GLN A 311 -6.14 -25.78 -60.87
N ALA A 312 -4.82 -25.88 -61.04
CA ALA A 312 -3.88 -25.87 -59.91
C ALA A 312 -3.93 -24.54 -59.14
N THR A 313 -3.99 -23.41 -59.85
CA THR A 313 -4.12 -22.08 -59.23
C THR A 313 -5.47 -21.89 -58.55
N LYS A 314 -6.56 -22.38 -59.14
CA LYS A 314 -7.89 -22.39 -58.50
C LYS A 314 -7.90 -23.23 -57.24
N MET A 315 -7.35 -24.44 -57.27
CA MET A 315 -7.24 -25.31 -56.08
C MET A 315 -6.36 -24.69 -55.00
N LEU A 316 -5.25 -24.04 -55.35
CA LEU A 316 -4.40 -23.33 -54.39
C LEU A 316 -5.10 -22.10 -53.79
N ALA A 317 -5.90 -21.38 -54.58
CA ALA A 317 -6.69 -20.26 -54.10
C ALA A 317 -7.83 -20.73 -53.16
N GLU A 318 -8.51 -21.83 -53.50
CA GLU A 318 -9.53 -22.46 -52.65
C GLU A 318 -8.93 -23.04 -51.36
N ALA A 319 -7.75 -23.67 -51.43
CA ALA A 319 -7.02 -24.15 -50.25
C ALA A 319 -6.62 -22.99 -49.33
N LYS A 320 -6.06 -21.91 -49.88
CA LYS A 320 -5.74 -20.69 -49.09
C LYS A 320 -6.99 -20.04 -48.50
N ALA A 321 -8.10 -19.99 -49.24
CA ALA A 321 -9.36 -19.47 -48.73
C ALA A 321 -9.90 -20.35 -47.59
N ALA A 322 -9.78 -21.67 -47.70
CA ALA A 322 -10.16 -22.61 -46.65
C ALA A 322 -9.26 -22.50 -45.41
N ASP A 323 -7.94 -22.35 -45.57
CA ASP A 323 -6.99 -22.14 -44.46
C ASP A 323 -7.28 -20.83 -43.73
N HIS A 324 -7.49 -19.73 -44.47
CA HIS A 324 -7.87 -18.45 -43.87
C HIS A 324 -9.25 -18.48 -43.21
N ALA A 325 -10.22 -19.21 -43.77
CA ALA A 325 -11.51 -19.40 -43.16
C ALA A 325 -11.42 -20.27 -41.88
N ALA A 326 -10.57 -21.29 -41.85
CA ALA A 326 -10.34 -22.12 -40.68
C ALA A 326 -9.67 -21.33 -39.54
N ILE A 327 -8.69 -20.48 -39.85
CA ILE A 327 -8.07 -19.56 -38.88
C ILE A 327 -9.12 -18.55 -38.37
N GLY A 328 -9.92 -17.97 -39.26
CA GLY A 328 -10.99 -17.04 -38.87
C GLY A 328 -12.08 -17.67 -38.01
N LEU A 329 -12.45 -18.94 -38.27
CA LEU A 329 -13.40 -19.69 -37.45
C LEU A 329 -12.81 -20.02 -36.08
N ALA A 330 -11.54 -20.43 -36.02
CA ALA A 330 -10.82 -20.70 -34.78
C ALA A 330 -10.66 -19.43 -33.93
N ASP A 331 -10.32 -18.30 -34.54
CA ASP A 331 -10.23 -17.01 -33.85
C ASP A 331 -11.61 -16.55 -33.34
N ALA A 332 -12.68 -16.77 -34.11
CA ALA A 332 -14.04 -16.48 -33.68
C ALA A 332 -14.49 -17.38 -32.50
N GLU A 333 -14.18 -18.67 -32.53
CA GLU A 333 -14.46 -19.61 -31.41
C GLU A 333 -13.62 -19.29 -30.17
N VAL A 334 -12.36 -18.89 -30.33
CA VAL A 334 -11.52 -18.44 -29.23
C VAL A 334 -12.07 -17.15 -28.64
N MET A 335 -12.58 -16.23 -29.47
CA MET A 335 -13.12 -14.96 -29.02
C MET A 335 -14.48 -15.14 -28.31
N THR A 336 -15.34 -16.06 -28.74
CA THR A 336 -16.58 -16.40 -28.03
C THR A 336 -16.29 -17.14 -26.72
N ALA A 337 -15.37 -18.11 -26.73
CA ALA A 337 -14.97 -18.81 -25.51
C ALA A 337 -14.30 -17.86 -24.50
N LYS A 338 -13.52 -16.88 -24.99
CA LYS A 338 -12.92 -15.84 -24.16
C LYS A 338 -13.96 -14.88 -23.62
N ALA A 339 -14.96 -14.48 -24.42
CA ALA A 339 -16.08 -13.65 -23.99
C ALA A 339 -16.89 -14.33 -22.89
N ASP A 340 -17.28 -15.60 -23.08
CA ASP A 340 -17.98 -16.43 -22.09
C ASP A 340 -17.17 -16.61 -20.80
N ALA A 341 -15.84 -16.78 -20.92
CA ALA A 341 -14.96 -16.85 -19.76
C ALA A 341 -14.93 -15.51 -19.01
N THR A 342 -14.82 -14.37 -19.70
CA THR A 342 -14.90 -13.04 -19.08
C THR A 342 -16.27 -12.72 -18.47
N GLU A 343 -17.36 -13.20 -19.06
CA GLU A 343 -18.71 -13.02 -18.48
C GLU A 343 -18.86 -13.86 -17.21
N ARG A 344 -18.36 -15.11 -17.20
CA ARG A 344 -18.36 -15.97 -16.00
C ARG A 344 -17.42 -15.44 -14.91
N THR A 345 -16.24 -14.91 -15.25
CA THR A 345 -15.37 -14.27 -14.26
C THR A 345 -15.95 -12.95 -13.77
N GLY A 346 -16.52 -12.13 -14.65
CA GLY A 346 -17.15 -10.86 -14.29
C GLY A 346 -18.38 -11.03 -13.40
N THR A 347 -19.21 -12.05 -13.63
CA THR A 347 -20.35 -12.38 -12.77
C THR A 347 -19.91 -12.96 -11.43
N ALA A 348 -18.86 -13.79 -11.41
CA ALA A 348 -18.28 -14.29 -10.17
C ALA A 348 -17.65 -13.16 -9.35
N GLU A 349 -16.87 -12.28 -9.97
CA GLU A 349 -16.26 -11.10 -9.35
C GLU A 349 -17.31 -10.10 -8.87
N ALA A 350 -18.36 -9.84 -9.64
CA ALA A 350 -19.49 -9.01 -9.21
C ALA A 350 -20.20 -9.61 -7.99
N SER A 351 -20.39 -10.93 -7.94
CA SER A 351 -20.99 -11.59 -6.76
C SER A 351 -20.08 -11.53 -5.52
N VAL A 352 -18.77 -11.63 -5.71
CA VAL A 352 -17.78 -11.51 -4.64
C VAL A 352 -17.67 -10.07 -4.15
N LEU A 353 -17.73 -9.10 -5.06
CA LEU A 353 -17.74 -7.68 -4.75
C LEU A 353 -19.03 -7.29 -4.02
N GLN A 354 -20.19 -7.80 -4.44
CA GLN A 354 -21.47 -7.58 -3.76
C GLN A 354 -21.44 -8.16 -2.34
N LYS A 355 -20.95 -9.39 -2.17
CA LYS A 355 -20.81 -10.02 -0.84
C LYS A 355 -19.78 -9.31 0.04
N LYS A 356 -18.68 -8.81 -0.54
CA LYS A 356 -17.70 -7.98 0.19
C LYS A 356 -18.28 -6.63 0.58
N ALA A 357 -19.03 -5.98 -0.31
CA ALA A 357 -19.68 -4.70 -0.04
C ALA A 357 -20.79 -4.84 1.01
N GLU A 358 -21.56 -5.94 1.01
CA GLU A 358 -22.52 -6.23 2.08
C GLU A 358 -21.83 -6.52 3.42
N ALA A 359 -20.72 -7.26 3.42
CA ALA A 359 -19.92 -7.51 4.63
C ALA A 359 -19.24 -6.23 5.15
N GLU A 360 -18.76 -5.36 4.26
CA GLU A 360 -18.20 -4.05 4.62
C GLU A 360 -19.29 -3.08 5.10
N ALA A 361 -20.47 -3.08 4.49
CA ALA A 361 -21.61 -2.28 4.95
C ALA A 361 -22.09 -2.73 6.33
N GLN A 362 -22.17 -4.05 6.58
CA GLN A 362 -22.47 -4.59 7.91
C GLN A 362 -21.36 -4.28 8.92
N GLY A 363 -20.09 -4.35 8.50
CA GLY A 363 -18.95 -3.97 9.34
C GLY A 363 -18.91 -2.47 9.65
N GLN A 364 -19.32 -1.61 8.71
CA GLN A 364 -19.43 -0.17 8.90
C GLN A 364 -20.66 0.21 9.74
N MET A 365 -21.79 -0.47 9.59
CA MET A 365 -22.95 -0.30 10.47
C MET A 365 -22.63 -0.72 11.92
N ALA A 366 -21.94 -1.85 12.11
CA ALA A 366 -21.49 -2.27 13.44
C ALA A 366 -20.46 -1.29 14.05
N LYS A 367 -19.58 -0.72 13.23
CA LYS A 367 -18.66 0.34 13.66
C LYS A 367 -19.37 1.65 13.96
N ALA A 368 -20.39 2.03 13.21
CA ALA A 368 -21.19 3.24 13.44
C ALA A 368 -22.02 3.13 14.73
N ASP A 369 -22.63 1.97 15.00
CA ASP A 369 -23.34 1.69 16.26
C ASP A 369 -22.38 1.66 17.47
N ALA A 370 -21.16 1.15 17.27
CA ALA A 370 -20.11 1.21 18.30
C ALA A 370 -19.65 2.66 18.55
N LEU A 371 -19.43 3.45 17.49
CA LEU A 371 -19.03 4.85 17.58
C LEU A 371 -20.14 5.73 18.20
N GLN A 372 -21.41 5.42 17.93
CA GLN A 372 -22.52 6.12 18.54
C GLN A 372 -22.57 5.84 20.05
N LYS A 373 -22.35 4.59 20.46
CA LYS A 373 -22.29 4.21 21.89
C LYS A 373 -21.08 4.80 22.60
N GLU A 374 -19.91 4.81 21.95
CA GLU A 374 -18.71 5.49 22.46
C GLU A 374 -18.93 7.00 22.55
N GLY A 375 -19.50 7.63 21.51
CA GLY A 375 -19.80 9.06 21.51
C GLY A 375 -20.81 9.47 22.59
N THR A 376 -21.83 8.64 22.87
CA THR A 376 -22.75 8.89 23.99
C THR A 376 -22.07 8.70 25.35
N ALA A 377 -21.20 7.70 25.49
CA ALA A 377 -20.45 7.48 26.72
C ALA A 377 -19.40 8.59 26.96
N GLU A 378 -18.76 9.08 25.90
CA GLU A 378 -17.83 10.20 25.95
C GLU A 378 -18.54 11.50 26.28
N ALA A 379 -19.74 11.74 25.71
CA ALA A 379 -20.56 12.90 26.05
C ALA A 379 -20.99 12.88 27.52
N ASP A 380 -21.41 11.73 28.05
CA ASP A 380 -21.79 11.58 29.46
C ASP A 380 -20.57 11.75 30.39
N VAL A 381 -19.41 11.19 30.03
CA VAL A 381 -18.15 11.38 30.77
C VAL A 381 -17.71 12.85 30.74
N MET A 382 -17.86 13.52 29.62
CA MET A 382 -17.50 14.93 29.46
C MET A 382 -18.47 15.83 30.25
N GLN A 383 -19.77 15.53 30.25
CA GLN A 383 -20.75 16.21 31.09
C GLN A 383 -20.41 16.04 32.57
N LEU A 384 -20.10 14.82 33.02
CA LEU A 384 -19.68 14.55 34.40
C LEU A 384 -18.40 15.29 34.77
N LYS A 385 -17.41 15.33 33.88
CA LYS A 385 -16.17 16.10 34.09
C LYS A 385 -16.44 17.60 34.19
N PHE A 386 -17.24 18.18 33.30
CA PHE A 386 -17.56 19.60 33.36
C PHE A 386 -18.39 19.96 34.61
N THR A 387 -19.30 19.08 35.06
CA THR A 387 -19.99 19.31 36.34
C THR A 387 -19.05 19.20 37.54
N ALA A 388 -18.10 18.26 37.53
CA ALA A 388 -17.10 18.14 38.59
C ALA A 388 -16.13 19.34 38.60
N GLU A 389 -15.74 19.82 37.43
CA GLU A 389 -14.88 21.00 37.28
C GLU A 389 -15.62 22.29 37.67
N ALA A 390 -16.89 22.43 37.29
CA ALA A 390 -17.72 23.56 37.72
C ALA A 390 -17.90 23.60 39.24
N ASN A 391 -18.19 22.46 39.87
CA ASN A 391 -18.29 22.35 41.33
C ASN A 391 -16.94 22.64 42.00
N GLY A 392 -15.84 22.11 41.46
CA GLY A 392 -14.50 22.39 41.98
C GLY A 392 -14.09 23.86 41.84
N ILE A 393 -14.47 24.53 40.75
CA ILE A 393 -14.25 25.97 40.58
C ILE A 393 -15.12 26.76 41.56
N GLN A 394 -16.38 26.36 41.78
CA GLN A 394 -17.26 27.01 42.74
C GLN A 394 -16.71 26.91 44.17
N GLU A 395 -16.32 25.70 44.61
CA GLU A 395 -15.72 25.49 45.92
C GLU A 395 -14.39 26.26 46.07
N LYS A 396 -13.59 26.32 45.01
CA LYS A 396 -12.34 27.10 45.00
C LYS A 396 -12.60 28.60 45.03
N ALA A 397 -13.63 29.10 44.35
CA ALA A 397 -14.03 30.49 44.37
C ALA A 397 -14.61 30.90 45.74
N GLU A 398 -15.39 30.03 46.37
CA GLU A 398 -15.89 30.23 47.73
C GLU A 398 -14.75 30.22 48.76
N ALA A 399 -13.78 29.30 48.63
CA ALA A 399 -12.57 29.30 49.44
C ALA A 399 -11.71 30.56 49.20
N MET A 400 -11.54 30.99 47.95
CA MET A 400 -10.82 32.24 47.63
C MET A 400 -11.50 33.47 48.20
N LYS A 401 -12.84 33.53 48.18
CA LYS A 401 -13.61 34.62 48.78
C LYS A 401 -13.41 34.70 50.29
N LEU A 402 -13.31 33.55 50.96
CA LEU A 402 -13.04 33.47 52.39
C LEU A 402 -11.61 33.93 52.75
N PHE A 403 -10.62 33.60 51.91
CA PHE A 403 -9.24 34.07 52.11
C PHE A 403 -9.04 35.54 51.75
N ASP A 404 -9.75 36.05 50.73
CA ASP A 404 -9.68 37.46 50.31
C ASP A 404 -10.29 38.42 51.34
N SER A 405 -11.34 38.02 52.07
CA SER A 405 -11.89 38.84 53.16
C SER A 405 -10.90 39.02 54.32
N VAL A 406 -10.18 37.97 54.71
CA VAL A 406 -9.18 38.03 55.78
C VAL A 406 -7.94 38.82 55.34
N GLY A 407 -7.55 38.71 54.07
CA GLY A 407 -6.46 39.50 53.48
C GLY A 407 -6.78 41.00 53.44
N ARG A 408 -7.98 41.37 53.00
CA ARG A 408 -8.43 42.77 52.94
C ARG A 408 -8.52 43.44 54.31
N GLU A 409 -9.05 42.75 55.32
CA GLU A 409 -9.12 43.29 56.68
C GLU A 409 -7.73 43.62 57.24
N HIS A 410 -6.73 42.77 56.97
CA HIS A 410 -5.35 43.02 57.41
C HIS A 410 -4.67 44.14 56.62
N GLU A 411 -4.93 44.27 55.31
CA GLU A 411 -4.44 45.40 54.51
C GLU A 411 -5.09 46.73 54.92
N GLU A 412 -6.40 46.76 55.15
CA GLU A 412 -7.12 47.93 55.64
C GLU A 412 -6.61 48.35 57.02
N PHE A 413 -6.39 47.40 57.93
CA PHE A 413 -5.81 47.66 59.24
C PHE A 413 -4.40 48.26 59.13
N LYS A 414 -3.55 47.71 58.27
CA LYS A 414 -2.20 48.24 58.03
C LYS A 414 -2.23 49.65 57.42
N LEU A 415 -3.15 49.92 56.50
CA LEU A 415 -3.34 51.25 55.91
C LEU A 415 -3.85 52.27 56.94
N GLN A 416 -4.79 51.87 57.81
CA GLN A 416 -5.24 52.71 58.92
C GLN A 416 -4.11 53.04 59.88
N LEU A 417 -3.30 52.05 60.28
CA LEU A 417 -2.18 52.25 61.18
C LEU A 417 -1.10 53.18 60.60
N ASN A 418 -0.83 53.05 59.30
CA ASN A 418 0.09 53.96 58.60
C ASN A 418 -0.47 55.38 58.51
N LYS A 419 -1.77 55.54 58.22
CA LYS A 419 -2.45 56.84 58.19
C LYS A 419 -2.43 57.50 59.57
N GLU A 420 -2.72 56.76 60.64
CA GLU A 420 -2.65 57.26 62.02
C GLU A 420 -1.23 57.72 62.37
N LYS A 421 -0.23 56.91 62.06
CA LYS A 421 1.18 57.27 62.25
C LYS A 421 1.55 58.56 61.52
N GLU A 422 1.14 58.72 60.26
CA GLU A 422 1.41 59.95 59.49
C GLU A 422 0.72 61.18 60.08
N ILE A 423 -0.55 61.05 60.48
CA ILE A 423 -1.29 62.12 61.15
C ILE A 423 -0.60 62.50 62.46
N GLU A 424 -0.15 61.53 63.24
CA GLU A 424 0.49 61.77 64.53
C GLU A 424 1.86 62.44 64.38
N ILE A 425 2.66 62.02 63.39
CA ILE A 425 3.92 62.71 63.05
C ILE A 425 3.65 64.15 62.60
N ALA A 426 2.65 64.38 61.75
CA ALA A 426 2.27 65.71 61.29
C ALA A 426 1.78 66.59 62.44
N ALA A 427 1.02 66.04 63.39
CA ALA A 427 0.57 66.73 64.59
C ALA A 427 1.76 67.10 65.50
N ILE A 428 2.70 66.19 65.70
CA ILE A 428 3.93 66.45 66.48
C ILE A 428 4.77 67.55 65.82
N ASN A 429 4.94 67.50 64.49
CA ASN A 429 5.65 68.56 63.76
C ASN A 429 4.94 69.91 63.87
N THR A 430 3.62 69.92 63.75
CA THR A 430 2.82 71.15 63.93
C THR A 430 2.98 71.70 65.35
N GLN A 431 2.99 70.84 66.37
CA GLN A 431 3.24 71.28 67.75
C GLN A 431 4.65 71.85 67.92
N LYS A 432 5.66 71.25 67.29
CA LYS A 432 7.02 71.77 67.28
C LYS A 432 7.06 73.16 66.62
N ASP A 433 6.48 73.30 65.43
CA ASP A 433 6.47 74.57 64.69
C ASP A 433 5.70 75.66 65.45
N VAL A 434 4.57 75.31 66.08
CA VAL A 434 3.82 76.22 66.95
C VAL A 434 4.63 76.59 68.18
N ALA A 435 5.32 75.63 68.82
CA ALA A 435 6.17 75.91 69.96
C ALA A 435 7.36 76.81 69.58
N GLU A 436 7.95 76.60 68.40
CA GLU A 436 9.04 77.41 67.86
C GLU A 436 8.56 78.84 67.52
N ALA A 437 7.39 78.97 66.88
CA ALA A 437 6.77 80.27 66.60
C ALA A 437 6.35 80.99 67.89
N GLN A 438 5.82 80.28 68.90
CA GLN A 438 5.49 80.83 70.20
C GLN A 438 6.76 81.27 70.96
N ALA A 439 7.81 80.46 70.97
CA ALA A 439 9.10 80.83 71.55
C ALA A 439 9.72 82.04 70.83
N GLY A 440 9.58 82.11 69.50
CA GLY A 440 9.97 83.26 68.68
C GLY A 440 9.19 84.53 69.05
N MET A 441 7.86 84.45 69.13
CA MET A 441 7.02 85.58 69.57
C MET A 441 7.36 86.03 70.98
N VAL A 442 7.56 85.09 71.93
CA VAL A 442 7.93 85.42 73.31
C VAL A 442 9.33 86.05 73.35
N SER A 443 10.30 85.52 72.60
CA SER A 443 11.65 86.08 72.49
C SER A 443 11.62 87.50 71.91
N GLU A 444 10.86 87.74 70.84
CA GLU A 444 10.78 89.05 70.21
C GLU A 444 10.01 90.05 71.09
N ALA A 445 8.93 89.62 71.73
CA ALA A 445 8.17 90.41 72.70
C ALA A 445 9.03 90.79 73.93
N LEU A 446 9.86 89.88 74.45
CA LEU A 446 10.81 90.19 75.53
C LEU A 446 11.94 91.13 75.07
N LYS A 447 12.37 91.06 73.80
CA LYS A 447 13.35 92.00 73.24
C LYS A 447 12.80 93.42 73.05
N THR A 448 11.53 93.55 72.66
CA THR A 448 10.89 94.87 72.43
C THR A 448 10.26 95.46 73.69
N ALA A 449 9.93 94.66 74.70
CA ALA A 449 9.36 95.14 75.93
C ALA A 449 10.41 95.89 76.79
N ARG A 450 10.23 97.20 76.97
CA ARG A 450 10.78 97.90 78.14
C ARG A 450 9.94 97.52 79.34
N ILE A 451 10.43 96.58 80.13
CA ILE A 451 9.78 96.18 81.37
C ILE A 451 10.33 97.06 82.49
N ASP A 452 9.56 98.08 82.88
CA ASP A 452 9.77 98.78 84.16
C ASP A 452 9.07 97.98 85.26
N ILE A 453 9.85 97.19 85.99
CA ILE A 453 9.36 96.42 87.13
C ILE A 453 9.28 97.35 88.35
N VAL A 454 8.10 97.87 88.63
CA VAL A 454 7.79 98.54 89.90
C VAL A 454 7.04 97.56 90.80
N GLY A 455 7.80 96.72 91.52
CA GLY A 455 7.40 96.00 92.74
C GLY A 455 6.19 95.05 92.67
N GLY A 456 6.45 93.74 92.59
CA GLY A 456 5.45 92.68 92.84
C GLY A 456 5.57 91.47 91.92
N GLU A 457 6.66 90.70 92.05
CA GLU A 457 7.14 89.71 91.06
C GLU A 457 6.29 88.42 90.93
N THR A 458 5.32 88.15 91.82
CA THR A 458 4.68 86.83 91.90
C THR A 458 3.28 86.72 91.28
N GLN A 459 2.49 87.80 91.18
CA GLN A 459 1.10 87.70 90.72
C GLN A 459 0.92 87.82 89.19
N PHE A 460 1.81 88.53 88.50
CA PHE A 460 1.68 88.77 87.06
C PHE A 460 2.02 87.52 86.20
N PHE A 461 3.01 86.74 86.63
CA PHE A 461 3.42 85.50 85.94
C PHE A 461 2.32 84.42 86.03
N GLU A 462 1.67 84.30 87.19
CA GLU A 462 0.59 83.32 87.40
C GLU A 462 -0.64 83.58 86.53
N GLN A 463 -1.00 84.85 86.30
CA GLN A 463 -2.22 85.21 85.58
C GLN A 463 -2.10 84.98 84.06
N ILE A 464 -0.90 85.14 83.49
CA ILE A 464 -0.63 84.86 82.07
C ILE A 464 -0.50 83.34 81.83
N VAL A 465 0.14 82.60 82.74
CA VAL A 465 0.30 81.15 82.60
C VAL A 465 -1.04 80.41 82.77
N ASN A 466 -1.94 80.92 83.62
CA ASN A 466 -3.24 80.28 83.85
C ASN A 466 -4.28 80.52 82.73
N SER A 467 -4.23 81.65 82.02
CA SER A 467 -5.13 81.89 80.87
C SER A 467 -4.83 80.97 79.68
N VAL A 468 -3.56 80.61 79.47
CA VAL A 468 -3.13 79.64 78.46
C VAL A 468 -3.48 78.20 78.85
N LYS A 469 -3.54 77.88 80.15
CA LYS A 469 -3.96 76.55 80.65
C LYS A 469 -5.47 76.31 80.56
N ALA A 470 -6.29 77.34 80.71
CA ALA A 470 -7.76 77.21 80.70
C ALA A 470 -8.32 76.75 79.33
N GLY A 471 -7.73 77.22 78.22
CA GLY A 471 -8.15 76.79 76.87
C GLY A 471 -7.85 75.33 76.54
N LYS A 472 -6.72 74.79 77.06
CA LYS A 472 -6.29 73.39 76.80
C LYS A 472 -7.04 72.35 77.65
N ALA A 473 -7.63 72.73 78.78
CA ALA A 473 -8.35 71.80 79.65
C ALA A 473 -9.74 71.42 79.10
N VAL A 474 -10.43 72.38 78.47
CA VAL A 474 -11.75 72.16 77.85
C VAL A 474 -11.63 71.29 76.60
N ASP A 475 -10.60 71.52 75.79
CA ASP A 475 -10.35 70.78 74.54
C ASP A 475 -9.98 69.30 74.82
N ARG A 476 -9.20 69.04 75.87
CA ARG A 476 -8.87 67.67 76.32
C ARG A 476 -10.08 66.91 76.85
N PHE A 477 -11.04 67.56 77.51
CA PHE A 477 -12.19 66.88 78.08
C PHE A 477 -13.19 66.41 77.01
N VAL A 478 -13.32 67.17 75.91
CA VAL A 478 -14.20 66.82 74.79
C VAL A 478 -13.61 65.72 73.90
N HIS A 479 -12.28 65.62 73.79
CA HIS A 479 -11.62 64.59 72.98
C HIS A 479 -11.27 63.28 73.72
N ASN A 480 -11.14 63.30 75.05
CA ASN A 480 -10.79 62.09 75.81
C ASN A 480 -11.98 61.34 76.43
N SER A 481 -13.22 61.80 76.24
CA SER A 481 -14.40 61.07 76.71
C SER A 481 -15.03 60.29 75.55
N GLU A 482 -14.75 58.98 75.50
CA GLU A 482 -15.40 58.04 74.56
C GLU A 482 -16.92 58.11 74.68
N THR A 483 -17.46 58.19 75.90
CA THR A 483 -18.92 58.24 76.13
C THR A 483 -19.59 59.49 75.53
N VAL A 484 -18.95 60.66 75.58
CA VAL A 484 -19.49 61.90 74.99
C VAL A 484 -19.30 61.91 73.47
N THR A 485 -18.20 61.30 72.99
CA THR A 485 -17.91 61.16 71.56
C THR A 485 -18.84 60.14 70.89
N ASP A 486 -19.17 59.05 71.57
CA ASP A 486 -20.11 58.02 71.11
C ASP A 486 -21.56 58.49 71.17
N ILE A 487 -21.95 59.27 72.19
CA ILE A 487 -23.28 59.92 72.20
C ILE A 487 -23.41 60.90 71.03
N LYS A 488 -22.38 61.71 70.75
CA LYS A 488 -22.36 62.59 69.59
C LYS A 488 -22.47 61.80 68.27
N LYS A 489 -21.69 60.72 68.10
CA LYS A 489 -21.67 59.90 66.88
C LYS A 489 -22.92 59.04 66.69
N THR A 490 -23.59 58.66 67.78
CA THR A 490 -24.75 57.75 67.75
C THR A 490 -26.08 58.51 67.69
N PHE A 491 -26.17 59.70 68.30
CA PHE A 491 -27.42 60.46 68.39
C PHE A 491 -27.40 61.81 67.64
N PHE A 492 -26.24 62.42 67.39
CA PHE A 492 -26.15 63.78 66.85
C PHE A 492 -25.19 63.87 65.64
N ASN A 493 -25.50 63.16 64.56
CA ASN A 493 -24.80 63.30 63.26
C ASN A 493 -25.35 64.42 62.37
N GLY A 494 -26.18 65.33 62.92
CA GLY A 494 -26.69 66.49 62.21
C GLY A 494 -27.85 66.21 61.24
N ASP A 495 -28.37 64.98 61.18
CA ASP A 495 -29.48 64.59 60.31
C ASP A 495 -30.76 64.25 61.11
N PRO A 496 -31.83 65.07 61.05
CA PRO A 496 -33.06 64.89 61.84
C PRO A 496 -33.85 63.61 61.53
N GLU A 497 -33.78 63.11 60.29
CA GLU A 497 -34.47 61.89 59.84
C GLU A 497 -33.83 60.62 60.44
N TYR A 498 -32.50 60.59 60.54
CA TYR A 498 -31.75 59.47 61.11
C TYR A 498 -32.08 59.23 62.59
N PHE A 499 -32.19 60.33 63.35
CA PHE A 499 -32.56 60.28 64.78
C PHE A 499 -33.98 59.77 64.99
N ARG A 500 -34.94 60.22 64.16
CA ARG A 500 -36.33 59.77 64.21
C ARG A 500 -36.44 58.28 63.90
N ASN A 501 -35.73 57.79 62.89
CA ASN A 501 -35.76 56.39 62.48
C ASN A 501 -35.15 55.44 63.53
N LYS A 502 -34.11 55.86 64.25
CA LYS A 502 -33.51 55.09 65.35
C LYS A 502 -34.43 54.98 66.58
N ILE A 503 -35.13 56.05 66.93
CA ILE A 503 -36.11 56.02 68.03
C ILE A 503 -37.32 55.16 67.66
N VAL A 504 -37.82 55.28 66.42
CA VAL A 504 -38.93 54.46 65.92
C VAL A 504 -38.54 52.98 65.80
N SER A 505 -37.31 52.66 65.36
CA SER A 505 -36.84 51.27 65.26
C SER A 505 -36.64 50.61 66.63
N PHE A 506 -36.24 51.38 67.64
CA PHE A 506 -36.06 50.87 69.00
C PHE A 506 -37.41 50.69 69.71
N ALA A 507 -38.39 51.57 69.44
CA ALA A 507 -39.76 51.41 69.94
C ALA A 507 -40.53 50.27 69.26
N SER A 508 -40.30 50.03 67.96
CA SER A 508 -40.98 48.96 67.21
C SER A 508 -40.51 47.55 67.59
N GLN A 509 -39.28 47.39 68.08
CA GLN A 509 -38.78 46.10 68.61
C GLN A 509 -39.56 45.60 69.83
N PHE A 510 -40.25 46.49 70.53
CA PHE A 510 -41.08 46.14 71.69
C PHE A 510 -42.58 46.29 71.42
N ASN A 511 -42.98 46.35 70.15
CA ASN A 511 -44.38 46.40 69.70
C ASN A 511 -45.19 47.60 70.25
N MET A 512 -44.53 48.74 70.50
CA MET A 512 -45.17 49.96 71.01
C MET A 512 -45.10 51.10 70.00
N SER A 513 -46.21 51.79 69.76
CA SER A 513 -46.23 53.00 68.91
C SER A 513 -45.91 54.25 69.75
N PHE A 514 -45.31 55.29 69.15
CA PHE A 514 -44.99 56.56 69.85
C PHE A 514 -46.20 57.19 70.55
N GLU A 515 -47.40 56.94 70.03
CA GLU A 515 -48.66 57.44 70.58
C GLU A 515 -49.04 56.75 71.91
N ASP A 516 -48.62 55.50 72.12
CA ASP A 516 -48.84 54.71 73.34
C ASP A 516 -47.86 55.06 74.47
N VAL A 517 -46.75 55.73 74.14
CA VAL A 517 -45.63 55.96 75.07
C VAL A 517 -45.46 57.41 75.50
N LYS A 518 -46.08 58.36 74.78
CA LYS A 518 -45.89 59.81 74.99
C LYS A 518 -46.24 60.29 76.41
N ASP A 519 -47.22 59.65 77.03
CA ASP A 519 -47.74 60.03 78.36
C ASP A 519 -47.11 59.24 79.52
N LEU A 520 -46.23 58.28 79.23
CA LEU A 520 -45.50 57.50 80.24
C LEU A 520 -44.25 58.25 80.71
N SER A 521 -43.89 58.06 81.98
CA SER A 521 -42.57 58.45 82.48
C SER A 521 -41.50 57.48 81.98
N VAL A 522 -40.24 57.91 81.94
CA VAL A 522 -39.12 57.06 81.49
C VAL A 522 -39.02 55.78 82.33
N ALA A 523 -39.25 55.86 83.64
CA ALA A 523 -39.29 54.68 84.51
C ALA A 523 -40.52 53.77 84.24
N ALA A 524 -41.69 54.36 83.95
CA ALA A 524 -42.89 53.59 83.64
C ALA A 524 -42.80 52.88 82.28
N LEU A 525 -42.11 53.48 81.30
CA LEU A 525 -41.81 52.84 80.03
C LEU A 525 -40.87 51.65 80.22
N LEU A 526 -39.73 51.85 80.89
CA LEU A 526 -38.75 50.79 81.12
C LEU A 526 -39.36 49.62 81.90
N GLY A 527 -40.23 49.90 82.88
CA GLY A 527 -41.00 48.88 83.58
C GLY A 527 -41.98 48.12 82.67
N LYS A 528 -42.66 48.81 81.75
CA LYS A 528 -43.57 48.17 80.76
C LYS A 528 -42.79 47.31 79.75
N MET A 529 -41.64 47.78 79.29
CA MET A 529 -40.74 47.00 78.42
C MET A 529 -40.16 45.78 79.12
N LEU A 530 -39.85 45.88 80.43
CA LEU A 530 -39.42 44.73 81.24
C LEU A 530 -40.48 43.62 81.26
N THR A 531 -41.76 43.98 81.36
CA THR A 531 -42.87 43.01 81.36
C THR A 531 -43.14 42.38 79.99
N MET A 532 -42.68 43.01 78.92
CA MET A 532 -42.90 42.59 77.52
C MET A 532 -41.66 41.95 76.88
N ALA A 533 -40.52 41.91 77.58
CA ALA A 533 -39.30 41.30 77.07
C ALA A 533 -39.40 39.76 77.13
N ASP A 534 -39.17 39.09 76.01
CA ASP A 534 -39.25 37.64 75.85
C ASP A 534 -37.93 36.91 76.18
N THR A 535 -36.80 37.61 76.24
CA THR A 535 -35.46 37.05 76.51
C THR A 535 -34.89 37.50 77.86
N ASP A 536 -34.17 36.61 78.53
CA ASP A 536 -33.57 36.87 79.85
C ASP A 536 -32.43 37.90 79.78
N GLU A 537 -31.68 37.98 78.67
CA GLU A 537 -30.68 39.03 78.47
C GLU A 537 -31.31 40.43 78.40
N ALA A 538 -32.40 40.59 77.65
CA ALA A 538 -33.10 41.87 77.51
C ALA A 538 -33.70 42.33 78.86
N ARG A 539 -34.21 41.39 79.67
CA ARG A 539 -34.70 41.69 81.02
C ARG A 539 -33.58 42.16 81.95
N SER A 540 -32.43 41.50 81.92
CA SER A 540 -31.26 41.90 82.73
C SER A 540 -30.76 43.30 82.36
N GLU A 541 -30.69 43.61 81.07
CA GLU A 541 -30.25 44.93 80.58
C GLU A 541 -31.26 46.03 80.93
N LEU A 542 -32.55 45.79 80.71
CA LEU A 542 -33.62 46.73 81.07
C LEU A 542 -33.72 46.95 82.59
N THR A 543 -33.43 45.94 83.41
CA THR A 543 -33.37 46.09 84.88
C THR A 543 -32.22 47.01 85.28
N ARG A 544 -31.03 46.84 84.69
CA ARG A 544 -29.87 47.72 84.94
C ARG A 544 -30.13 49.16 84.51
N MET A 545 -30.82 49.36 83.38
CA MET A 545 -31.24 50.69 82.90
C MET A 545 -32.28 51.32 83.81
N LEU A 546 -33.23 50.53 84.34
CA LEU A 546 -34.22 51.01 85.29
C LEU A 546 -33.57 51.45 86.61
N ASP A 547 -32.62 50.67 87.12
CA ASP A 547 -31.89 50.99 88.36
C ASP A 547 -31.05 52.26 88.24
N THR A 548 -30.40 52.47 87.08
CA THR A 548 -29.64 53.72 86.82
C THR A 548 -30.54 54.94 86.65
N VAL A 549 -31.71 54.77 86.03
CA VAL A 549 -32.65 55.87 85.80
C VAL A 549 -33.42 56.21 87.08
N ALA A 550 -33.77 55.24 87.92
CA ALA A 550 -34.55 55.42 89.16
C ALA A 550 -33.94 56.41 90.15
N GLY A 551 -32.61 56.59 90.15
CA GLY A 551 -31.89 57.56 90.98
C GLY A 551 -31.76 58.97 90.36
N SER A 552 -32.26 59.19 89.13
CA SER A 552 -32.07 60.43 88.38
C SER A 552 -33.36 61.23 88.25
N SER A 553 -33.24 62.55 88.02
CA SER A 553 -34.38 63.45 87.75
C SER A 553 -35.09 63.16 86.41
N LEU A 554 -34.58 62.18 85.64
CA LEU A 554 -35.17 61.72 84.38
C LEU A 554 -36.24 60.64 84.60
N ALA A 555 -36.24 59.94 85.74
CA ALA A 555 -37.21 58.87 86.03
C ALA A 555 -38.67 59.33 86.01
N THR A 556 -38.95 60.56 86.48
CA THR A 556 -40.31 61.11 86.61
C THR A 556 -40.73 61.98 85.43
N LYS A 557 -39.84 62.27 84.48
CA LYS A 557 -40.16 63.08 83.31
C LYS A 557 -40.93 62.26 82.27
N LYS A 558 -41.97 62.88 81.71
CA LYS A 558 -42.72 62.30 80.58
C LYS A 558 -41.84 62.26 79.34
N ILE A 559 -41.97 61.19 78.56
CA ILE A 559 -41.18 61.00 77.34
C ILE A 559 -41.41 62.13 76.32
N ALA A 560 -42.63 62.66 76.23
CA ALA A 560 -42.93 63.83 75.42
C ALA A 560 -42.11 65.09 75.80
N ALA A 561 -41.80 65.27 77.09
CA ALA A 561 -41.02 66.42 77.57
C ALA A 561 -39.51 66.24 77.33
N VAL A 562 -39.03 65.00 77.18
CA VAL A 562 -37.62 64.70 76.87
C VAL A 562 -37.38 64.79 75.36
N ALA A 563 -38.36 64.44 74.53
CA ALA A 563 -38.29 64.57 73.07
C ALA A 563 -38.60 66.00 72.56
N GLY A 564 -39.35 66.80 73.32
CA GLY A 564 -39.87 68.11 72.88
C GLY A 564 -38.90 69.32 72.95
N GLY A 565 -37.61 69.11 73.24
CA GLY A 565 -36.65 70.21 73.45
C GLY A 565 -36.07 70.89 72.20
N LEU A 566 -36.53 70.57 70.99
CA LEU A 566 -35.88 71.00 69.72
C LEU A 566 -36.85 71.65 68.70
N ASN A 567 -37.99 72.17 69.15
CA ASN A 567 -39.01 72.80 68.28
C ASN A 567 -39.31 74.29 68.59
N ALA A 568 -38.39 75.02 69.20
CA ALA A 568 -38.47 76.47 69.35
C ALA A 568 -37.22 77.10 68.72
N ASP A 569 -37.29 77.35 67.40
CA ASP A 569 -36.60 78.43 66.67
C ASP A 569 -36.80 78.21 65.16
N LYS A 570 -38.07 78.33 64.74
CA LYS A 570 -38.45 78.63 63.35
C LYS A 570 -39.62 79.61 63.43
N GLU A 571 -39.30 80.88 63.67
CA GLU A 571 -40.10 82.05 63.26
C GLU A 571 -39.29 83.33 63.56
N SER A 572 -38.39 83.69 62.64
CA SER A 572 -38.04 85.09 62.26
C SER A 572 -37.08 85.06 61.06
#